data_AF-A0A810DXN9-F1
#
_entry.id   AF-A0A810DXN9-F1
#
_cell.length_a   1.000
_cell.length_b   1.000
_cell.length_c   1.000
_cell.angle_alpha   90.00
_cell.angle_beta   90.00
_cell.angle_gamma   90.00
#
_symmetry.space_group_name_H-M   'P 1'
#
loop_
_entity.id
_entity.type
_entity.pdbx_description
1 polymer ?
#
loop_
_entity_poly.entity_id
_entity_poly.type
_entity_poly.pdbx_seq_one_letter_code
_entity_poly.pdbx_strand_id
1 'polypeptide(L)' 'MVMTNPDIRALHHHNVNVEKLKKMKSIMKLCGNVARMLVSLAKSSEAYNPAKVCPQAA' A
#
# COMPACT_ATOMS: atom_id res chain seq x y z
N MET A 1 -1.15 -11.25 10.98
CA MET A 1 -2.23 -10.29 10.69
C MET A 1 -2.12 -9.60 9.32
N VAL A 2 -0.92 -9.38 8.76
CA VAL A 2 -0.74 -8.78 7.40
C VAL A 2 -0.89 -9.81 6.25
N MET A 3 -0.97 -11.10 6.59
CA MET A 3 -1.02 -12.21 5.62
C MET A 3 -2.44 -12.63 5.20
N THR A 4 -3.48 -11.98 5.72
CA THR A 4 -4.88 -12.30 5.41
C THR A 4 -5.31 -11.85 4.01
N ASN A 5 -4.68 -10.80 3.48
CA ASN A 5 -4.93 -10.32 2.13
C ASN A 5 -3.75 -10.68 1.21
N PRO A 6 -3.97 -11.43 0.12
CA PRO A 6 -2.89 -11.88 -0.76
C PRO A 6 -2.12 -10.72 -1.41
N ASP A 7 -2.80 -9.63 -1.78
CA ASP A 7 -2.16 -8.42 -2.33
C ASP A 7 -1.23 -7.74 -1.33
N ILE A 8 -1.70 -7.55 -0.09
CA ILE A 8 -0.90 -6.93 0.96
C ILE A 8 0.29 -7.84 1.33
N ARG A 9 0.13 -9.16 1.25
CA ARG A 9 1.22 -10.12 1.48
C ARG A 9 2.28 -10.02 0.38
N ALA A 10 1.88 -9.95 -0.88
CA ALA A 10 2.80 -9.81 -2.01
C ALA A 10 3.57 -8.48 -1.93
N LEU A 11 2.87 -7.38 -1.64
CA LEU A 11 3.50 -6.07 -1.47
C LEU A 11 4.45 -6.04 -0.26
N HIS A 12 4.05 -6.63 0.86
CA HIS A 12 4.89 -6.73 2.05
C HIS A 12 6.16 -7.55 1.77
N HIS A 13 6.02 -8.67 1.04
CA HIS A 13 7.14 -9.53 0.67
C HIS A 13 8.09 -8.81 -0.30
N HIS A 14 7.59 -8.09 -1.29
CA HIS A 14 8.40 -7.27 -2.18
C HIS A 14 9.16 -6.18 -1.40
N ASN A 15 8.48 -5.43 -0.54
CA ASN A 15 9.11 -4.35 0.23
C ASN A 15 10.19 -4.87 1.20
N VAL A 16 10.02 -6.07 1.76
CA VAL A 16 10.99 -6.67 2.68
C VAL A 16 12.15 -7.33 1.93
N ASN A 17 11.88 -8.00 0.82
CA ASN A 17 12.85 -8.87 0.15
C ASN A 17 13.56 -8.17 -1.03
N VAL A 18 12.87 -7.26 -1.73
CA VAL A 18 13.41 -6.48 -2.85
C VAL A 18 13.87 -5.10 -2.37
N GLU A 19 13.02 -4.33 -1.69
CA GLU A 19 13.41 -3.01 -1.15
C GLU A 19 14.24 -3.10 0.16
N LYS A 20 14.47 -4.32 0.69
CA LYS A 20 15.21 -4.58 1.96
C LYS A 20 14.70 -3.79 3.17
N LEU A 21 13.41 -3.50 3.23
CA LEU A 21 12.80 -2.79 4.35
C LEU A 21 12.58 -3.72 5.54
N LYS A 22 12.82 -3.21 6.76
CA LYS A 22 12.42 -3.90 7.99
C LYS A 22 10.90 -4.14 7.98
N LYS A 23 10.46 -5.30 8.46
CA LYS A 23 9.04 -5.70 8.50
C LYS A 23 8.11 -4.60 9.04
N MET A 24 8.50 -3.95 10.14
CA MET A 24 7.74 -2.85 10.75
C MET A 24 7.58 -1.63 9.80
N LYS A 25 8.65 -1.25 9.09
CA LYS A 25 8.62 -0.14 8.11
C LYS A 25 7.73 -0.46 6.92
N SER A 26 7.79 -1.71 6.43
CA SER A 26 6.92 -2.16 5.33
C SER A 26 5.43 -2.07 5.72
N ILE A 27 5.07 -2.48 6.93
CA ILE A 27 3.69 -2.36 7.46
C ILE A 27 3.29 -0.89 7.59
N MET A 28 4.17 -0.04 8.13
CA MET A 28 3.87 1.40 8.27
C MET A 28 3.72 2.09 6.91
N LYS A 29 4.51 1.70 5.90
CA LYS A 29 4.42 2.18 4.51
C LYS A 29 3.08 1.78 3.89
N LEU A 30 2.65 0.52 4.10
CA LEU A 30 1.34 0.01 3.69
C LEU A 30 0.17 0.80 4.33
N CYS A 31 0.19 0.97 5.65
CA CYS A 31 -0.84 1.75 6.37
C CYS A 31 -0.90 3.20 5.90
N GLY A 32 0.26 3.84 5.68
CA GLY A 32 0.32 5.20 5.15
C GLY A 32 -0.28 5.32 3.74
N ASN A 33 -0.10 4.29 2.91
CA ASN A 33 -0.67 4.26 1.57
C ASN A 33 -2.21 4.15 1.61
N VAL A 34 -2.73 3.29 2.49
CA VAL A 34 -4.18 3.15 2.71
C VAL A 34 -4.78 4.43 3.29
N ALA A 35 -4.14 5.04 4.29
CA ALA A 35 -4.62 6.28 4.87
C ALA A 35 -4.66 7.41 3.82
N ARG A 36 -3.61 7.53 2.99
CA ARG A 36 -3.56 8.53 1.93
C ARG A 36 -4.67 8.31 0.90
N MET A 37 -4.95 7.06 0.51
CA MET A 37 -6.10 6.75 -0.35
C MET A 37 -7.43 7.23 0.24
N LEU A 38 -7.70 6.87 1.49
CA LEU A 38 -8.97 7.21 2.15
C LEU A 38 -9.16 8.72 2.23
N VAL A 39 -8.11 9.46 2.56
CA VAL A 39 -8.13 10.93 2.58
C VAL A 39 -8.33 11.51 1.18
N SER A 40 -7.67 10.97 0.15
CA SER A 40 -7.83 11.43 -1.24
C SER A 40 -9.24 11.18 -1.78
N LEU A 41 -9.85 10.03 -1.49
CA LEU A 41 -11.24 9.71 -1.82
C LEU A 41 -12.19 10.69 -1.13
N ALA A 42 -12.04 10.87 0.18
CA ALA A 42 -12.89 11.76 0.96
C ALA A 42 -12.79 13.23 0.50
N LYS A 43 -11.60 13.68 0.10
CA LYS A 43 -11.38 15.06 -0.38
C LYS A 43 -11.89 15.32 -1.79
N SER A 44 -11.79 14.34 -2.68
CA SER A 44 -12.05 14.58 -4.11
C SER A 44 -13.44 14.13 -4.55
N SER A 45 -14.19 13.39 -3.71
CA SER A 45 -15.47 12.75 -4.06
C SER A 45 -15.42 11.95 -5.37
N GLU A 46 -14.22 11.55 -5.77
CA GLU A 46 -13.96 10.81 -7.00
C GLU A 46 -14.02 9.31 -6.71
N ALA A 47 -14.45 8.54 -7.71
CA ALA A 47 -14.46 7.10 -7.61
C ALA A 47 -13.03 6.58 -7.37
N TYR A 48 -12.94 5.50 -6.59
CA TYR A 48 -11.69 4.82 -6.30
C TYR A 48 -10.96 4.48 -7.61
N ASN A 49 -9.76 5.05 -7.80
CA ASN A 49 -8.92 4.75 -8.95
C ASN A 49 -7.63 4.03 -8.51
N PRO A 50 -7.53 2.70 -8.70
CA PRO A 50 -6.38 1.90 -8.27
C PRO A 50 -5.06 2.32 -8.94
N ALA A 51 -5.11 2.96 -10.11
CA ALA A 51 -3.91 3.45 -10.79
C ALA A 51 -3.21 4.59 -10.04
N LYS A 52 -3.93 5.35 -9.20
CA LYS A 52 -3.34 6.41 -8.36
C LYS A 52 -2.80 5.89 -7.02
N VAL A 53 -3.07 4.62 -6.71
CA VAL A 53 -2.78 3.98 -5.41
C VAL A 53 -1.42 3.30 -5.42
N CYS A 54 -1.02 2.77 -6.57
CA CYS A 54 0.22 2.04 -6.74
C CYS A 54 1.06 2.71 -7.83
N PRO A 55 2.00 3.62 -7.48
CA PRO A 55 2.95 4.15 -8.45
C PRO A 55 4.00 3.11 -8.91
N GLN A 56 3.84 1.83 -8.57
CA GLN A 56 4.80 0.76 -8.90
C GLN A 56 4.23 -0.14 -9.98
N ALA A 57 4.29 0.34 -11.23
CA ALA A 57 4.49 -0.43 -12.44
C ALA A 57 4.76 0.53 -13.62
N ALA A 58 5.86 1.26 -13.56
CA ALA A 58 6.55 1.83 -14.71
C ALA A 58 8.06 1.80 -14.40
#